data_AF-A0AB74V5S7-F1
#
_entry.id   AF-A0AB74V5S7-F1
#
_cell.length_a   1.000
_cell.length_b   1.000
_cell.length_c   1.000
_cell.angle_alpha   90.00
_cell.angle_beta   90.00
_cell.angle_gamma   90.00
#
_symmetry.space_group_name_H-M   'P 1'
#
loop_
_entity.id
_entity.type
_entity.pdbx_description
1 polymer ?
#
loop_
_entity_poly.entity_id
_entity_poly.type
_entity_poly.pdbx_seq_one_letter_code
_entity_poly.pdbx_strand_id
1 'polypeptide(L)' 'MQRFRDWQNERRIRRLADKLKAAHAAGDRILARFYWRLMVDAINTRSARQIERMDRHIMERIRNA' A
#
# COMPACT_ATOMS: atom_id res chain seq x y z
N MET A 1 16.99 5.96 -9.36
CA MET A 1 15.60 5.79 -9.85
C MET A 1 14.74 4.86 -8.97
N GLN A 2 15.23 3.72 -8.47
CA GLN A 2 14.39 2.74 -7.73
C GLN A 2 13.62 3.34 -6.53
N ARG A 3 14.30 4.10 -5.66
CA ARG A 3 13.67 4.72 -4.47
C ARG A 3 12.52 5.66 -4.81
N PHE A 4 12.61 6.38 -5.92
CA PHE A 4 11.55 7.27 -6.38
C PHE A 4 10.33 6.49 -6.86
N ARG A 5 10.54 5.39 -7.60
CA ARG A 5 9.45 4.50 -8.02
C ARG A 5 8.77 3.83 -6.83
N ASP A 6 9.56 3.34 -5.88
CA ASP A 6 9.05 2.76 -4.63
C ASP A 6 8.19 3.80 -3.88
N TRP A 7 8.67 5.04 -3.76
CA TRP A 7 7.92 6.15 -3.14
C TRP A 7 6.61 6.49 -3.88
N GLN A 8 6.64 6.55 -5.21
CA GLN A 8 5.44 6.78 -6.02
C GLN A 8 4.42 5.65 -5.84
N ASN A 9 4.88 4.40 -5.78
CA ASN A 9 4.01 3.24 -5.58
C ASN A 9 3.36 3.27 -4.19
N GLU A 10 4.11 3.61 -3.14
CA GLU A 10 3.54 3.76 -1.80
C GLU A 10 2.50 4.89 -1.72
N ARG A 11 2.73 6.01 -2.42
CA ARG A 11 1.71 7.07 -2.53
C ARG A 11 0.45 6.58 -3.25
N ARG A 12 0.61 5.76 -4.29
CA ARG A 12 -0.52 5.14 -5.00
C ARG A 12 -1.31 4.23 -4.08
N ILE A 13 -0.63 3.36 -3.31
CA ILE A 13 -1.27 2.46 -2.34
C ILE A 13 -2.08 3.27 -1.32
N ARG A 14 -1.51 4.34 -0.74
CA ARG A 14 -2.23 5.21 0.21
C ARG A 14 -3.50 5.83 -0.39
N ARG A 15 -3.40 6.39 -1.61
CA ARG A 15 -4.56 6.95 -2.31
C ARG A 15 -5.64 5.90 -2.61
N LEU A 16 -5.24 4.68 -2.95
CA LEU A 16 -6.19 3.58 -3.18
C LEU A 16 -6.86 3.15 -1.88
N ALA A 17 -6.13 3.13 -0.77
CA ALA A 17 -6.70 2.86 0.56
C ALA A 17 -7.73 3.92 0.97
N ASP A 18 -7.46 5.21 0.73
CA ASP A 18 -8.41 6.28 1.03
C ASP A 18 -9.68 6.18 0.17
N LYS A 19 -9.53 5.87 -1.12
CA LYS A 19 -10.66 5.62 -2.03
C LYS A 19 -11.47 4.39 -1.64
N LEU A 20 -10.79 3.31 -1.23
CA LEU A 20 -11.42 2.10 -0.71
C LEU A 20 -12.26 2.40 0.54
N LYS A 21 -11.70 3.16 1.49
CA LYS A 21 -12.44 3.61 2.69
C LYS A 21 -13.66 4.44 2.33
N ALA A 22 -13.51 5.39 1.40
CA ALA A 22 -14.62 6.22 0.93
C ALA A 22 -15.73 5.39 0.26
N ALA A 23 -15.37 4.42 -0.59
CA ALA A 23 -16.33 3.53 -1.23
C ALA A 23 -17.05 2.63 -0.21
N HIS A 24 -16.34 2.13 0.81
CA HIS A 24 -16.94 1.41 1.92
C HIS A 24 -17.92 2.29 2.72
N ALA A 25 -17.53 3.51 3.05
CA ALA A 25 -18.39 4.46 3.78
C ALA A 25 -19.66 4.82 2.98
N ALA A 26 -19.56 4.88 1.65
CA ALA A 26 -20.69 5.10 0.76
C ALA A 26 -21.56 3.85 0.52
N GLY A 27 -21.17 2.68 1.03
CA GLY A 27 -21.88 1.41 0.81
C GLY A 27 -21.70 0.81 -0.59
N ASP A 28 -20.86 1.40 -1.44
CA ASP A 28 -20.61 0.91 -2.81
C ASP A 28 -19.61 -0.25 -2.79
N ARG A 29 -20.16 -1.47 -2.69
CA ARG A 29 -19.37 -2.70 -2.63
C ARG A 29 -18.62 -3.02 -3.92
N ILE A 30 -19.13 -2.62 -5.08
CA ILE A 30 -18.49 -2.87 -6.37
C ILE A 30 -17.25 -1.98 -6.48
N LEU A 31 -17.41 -0.69 -6.19
CA LEU A 31 -16.32 0.26 -6.22
C LEU A 31 -15.26 -0.03 -5.14
N ALA A 32 -15.69 -0.45 -3.95
CA ALA A 32 -14.78 -0.92 -2.91
C ALA A 32 -13.94 -2.12 -3.39
N ARG A 33 -14.58 -3.16 -3.97
CA ARG A 33 -13.85 -4.32 -4.51
C ARG A 33 -12.88 -3.93 -5.62
N PHE A 34 -13.26 -2.97 -6.47
CA PHE A 34 -12.38 -2.43 -7.51
C PHE A 34 -11.12 -1.78 -6.92
N TYR A 35 -11.28 -0.86 -5.95
CA TYR A 35 -10.12 -0.21 -5.32
C TYR A 35 -9.27 -1.18 -4.50
N TRP A 36 -9.88 -2.17 -3.86
CA TRP A 36 -9.17 -3.25 -3.18
C TRP A 36 -8.25 -4.00 -4.16
N ARG A 37 -8.77 -4.45 -5.30
CA ARG A 37 -7.97 -5.20 -6.29
C ARG A 37 -6.80 -4.37 -6.81
N LEU A 38 -7.03 -3.09 -7.15
CA LEU A 38 -5.97 -2.19 -7.59
C LEU A 38 -4.90 -1.97 -6.51
N MET A 39 -5.30 -1.92 -5.23
CA MET A 39 -4.38 -1.74 -4.11
C MET A 39 -3.53 -2.99 -3.91
N VAL A 40 -4.14 -4.19 -3.96
CA VAL A 40 -3.43 -5.47 -3.86
C VAL A 40 -2.43 -5.62 -5.01
N ASP A 41 -2.83 -5.30 -6.24
CA ASP A 41 -1.91 -5.34 -7.38
C ASP A 41 -0.72 -4.41 -7.17
N ALA A 42 -0.95 -3.17 -6.68
CA ALA A 42 0.13 -2.23 -6.37
C ALA A 42 1.04 -2.69 -5.22
N ILE A 43 0.51 -3.42 -4.24
CA ILE A 43 1.30 -4.05 -3.16
C ILE A 43 2.19 -5.15 -3.74
N ASN A 44 1.66 -5.97 -4.64
CA ASN A 44 2.39 -7.09 -5.25
C ASN A 44 3.50 -6.62 -6.21
N THR A 45 3.47 -5.37 -6.68
CA THR A 45 4.55 -4.79 -7.50
C THR A 45 5.70 -4.17 -6.70
N ARG A 46 5.69 -4.26 -5.36
CA ARG A 46 6.81 -3.80 -4.53
C ARG A 46 8.10 -4.53 -4.91
N SER A 47 9.20 -3.78 -5.00
CA SER A 47 10.51 -4.38 -5.26
C SER A 47 11.02 -5.16 -4.04
N ALA A 48 11.81 -6.21 -4.26
CA ALA A 48 12.43 -6.99 -3.18
C ALA A 48 13.20 -6.10 -2.19
N ARG A 49 14.00 -5.16 -2.71
CA ARG A 49 14.73 -4.16 -1.91
C ARG A 49 13.82 -3.23 -1.11
N GLN A 50 12.61 -2.96 -1.59
CA GLN A 50 11.63 -2.17 -0.84
C GLN A 50 11.07 -2.98 0.33
N ILE A 51 10.74 -4.24 0.10
CA ILE A 51 10.26 -5.19 1.12
C ILE A 51 11.31 -5.32 2.23
N GLU A 52 12.58 -5.58 1.89
CA GLU A 52 13.68 -5.68 2.86
C GLU A 52 13.81 -4.44 3.77
N ARG A 53 13.61 -3.23 3.22
CA ARG A 53 13.65 -1.98 4.00
C ARG A 53 12.45 -1.85 4.93
N MET A 54 11.27 -2.27 4.48
CA MET A 54 10.06 -2.27 5.29
C MET A 54 10.18 -3.26 6.45
N ASP A 55 10.65 -4.48 6.18
CA ASP A 55 10.85 -5.52 7.20
C ASP A 55 11.86 -5.08 8.26
N ARG A 56 12.99 -4.49 7.82
CA ARG A 56 13.97 -3.91 8.74
C ARG A 56 13.33 -2.86 9.64
N HIS A 57 12.57 -1.92 9.06
CA HIS A 57 11.90 -0.87 9.81
C HIS A 57 10.87 -1.42 10.81
N ILE A 58 10.12 -2.46 10.43
CA ILE A 58 9.16 -3.14 11.32
C ILE A 58 9.90 -3.79 12.50
N MET A 59 10.98 -4.52 12.24
CA MET A 59 11.77 -5.18 13.28
C MET A 59 12.42 -4.17 14.24
N GLU A 60 12.91 -3.03 13.72
CA GLU A 60 13.42 -1.92 14.55
C GLU A 60 12.33 -1.35 15.45
N ARG A 61 11.10 -1.18 14.94
CA ARG A 61 9.97 -0.70 15.75
C ARG A 61 9.57 -1.69 16.84
N ILE A 62 9.57 -3.00 16.54
CA ILE A 62 9.26 -4.04 17.53
C ILE A 62 10.32 -4.07 18.64
N ARG A 63 11.61 -3.93 18.29
CA ARG A 63 12.71 -3.93 19.26
C ARG A 63 12.67 -2.74 20.23
N ASN A 64 12.13 -1.61 19.79
CA ASN A 64 12.09 -0.36 20.53
C ASN A 64 10.71 -0.05 21.16
N ALA A 65 9.78 -1.00 21.12
CA ALA A 65 8.44 -0.90 21.71
C ALA A 65 8.40 -1.66 23.05
#